data_AF-A0A5Q0BSG7-F1
#
_entry.id   AF-A0A5Q0BSG7-F1
#
_cell.length_a   1.000
_cell.length_b   1.000
_cell.length_c   1.000
_cell.angle_alpha   90.00
_cell.angle_beta   90.00
_cell.angle_gamma   90.00
#
_symmetry.space_group_name_H-M   'P 1'
#
loop_
_entity.id
_entity.type
_entity.pdbx_description
1 polymer ?
#
loop_
_entity_poly.entity_id
_entity_poly.type
_entity_poly.pdbx_seq_one_letter_code
_entity_poly.pdbx_strand_id
1 'polypeptide(L)' 'MKTGNPAQYSAFVSPDTLLQSLRCYLMSYGREPSPHVAGSIANCLDKLLSHPQFKAPPDERCTFKRMRIYWRLIETHSQH' A
#
# COMPACT_ATOMS: atom_id res chain seq x y z
N MET A 1 9.63 25.26 35.35
CA MET A 1 9.60 25.56 33.91
C MET A 1 10.69 24.76 33.21
N LYS A 2 10.32 23.72 32.45
CA LYS A 2 11.11 23.21 31.31
C LYS A 2 10.17 22.44 30.41
N THR A 3 9.61 23.16 29.45
CA THR A 3 8.85 22.64 28.31
C THR A 3 9.81 21.88 27.40
N GLY A 4 9.55 20.58 27.19
CA GLY A 4 10.32 19.72 26.30
C GLY A 4 9.40 18.92 25.39
N ASN A 5 8.95 19.58 24.32
CA ASN A 5 8.49 19.09 23.01
C ASN A 5 7.85 17.68 22.91
N PRO A 6 6.56 17.56 22.51
CA PRO A 6 6.04 16.30 22.00
C PRO A 6 6.66 16.07 20.62
N ALA A 7 7.74 15.28 20.58
CA ALA A 7 8.24 14.75 19.33
C ALA A 7 7.08 14.01 18.65
N GLN A 8 6.52 14.65 17.62
CA GLN A 8 5.67 14.03 16.63
C GLN A 8 6.49 12.93 15.98
N TYR A 9 6.44 11.73 16.55
CA TYR A 9 6.85 10.52 15.87
C TYR A 9 5.85 10.31 14.73
N SER A 10 6.08 10.98 13.61
CA SER A 10 5.65 10.46 12.32
C SER A 10 6.40 9.15 12.13
N ALA A 11 5.89 8.09 12.74
CA ALA A 11 6.37 6.73 12.56
C ALA A 11 6.17 6.42 11.09
N PHE A 12 7.21 6.62 10.29
CA PHE A 12 7.22 6.13 8.92
C PHE A 12 6.99 4.63 8.99
N VAL A 13 5.84 4.18 8.50
CA VAL A 13 5.48 2.76 8.44
C VAL A 13 6.51 2.07 7.57
N SER A 14 7.22 1.07 8.11
CA SER A 14 8.31 0.42 7.38
C SER A 14 7.80 -0.25 6.10
N PRO A 15 8.67 -0.41 5.07
CA PRO A 15 8.32 -1.16 3.86
C PRO A 15 7.83 -2.56 4.16
N ASP A 16 8.41 -3.24 5.15
CA ASP A 16 8.01 -4.59 5.56
C ASP A 16 6.57 -4.63 6.09
N THR A 17 6.17 -3.63 6.88
CA THR A 17 4.79 -3.51 7.33
C THR A 17 3.84 -3.29 6.16
N LEU A 18 4.21 -2.45 5.19
CA LEU A 18 3.41 -2.24 3.98
C LEU A 18 3.31 -3.52 3.13
N LEU A 19 4.40 -4.27 2.96
CA LEU A 19 4.39 -5.56 2.26
C LEU A 19 3.51 -6.59 2.98
N GLN A 20 3.53 -6.62 4.31
CA GLN A 20 2.66 -7.49 5.09
C GLN A 20 1.18 -7.08 4.95
N SER A 21 0.87 -5.79 5.01
CA SER A 21 -0.49 -5.30 4.74
C SER A 21 -0.96 -5.66 3.33
N LEU A 22 -0.10 -5.49 2.31
CA LEU A 22 -0.39 -5.88 0.94
C LEU A 22 -0.78 -7.36 0.83
N ARG A 23 -0.01 -8.26 1.48
CA ARG A 23 -0.34 -9.69 1.53
C ARG A 23 -1.69 -9.95 2.18
N CYS A 24 -1.97 -9.31 3.31
CA CYS A 24 -3.27 -9.46 3.99
C CYS A 24 -4.42 -9.03 3.08
N TYR A 25 -4.32 -7.88 2.41
CA TYR A 25 -5.37 -7.42 1.50
C TYR A 25 -5.55 -8.34 0.29
N LEU A 26 -4.47 -8.85 -0.29
CA LEU A 26 -4.54 -9.82 -1.39
C LEU A 26 -5.26 -11.11 -0.96
N MET A 27 -4.97 -11.62 0.24
CA MET A 27 -5.67 -12.77 0.81
C MET A 27 -7.15 -12.48 1.07
N SER A 28 -7.46 -11.30 1.64
CA SER A 28 -8.84 -10.87 1.85
C SER A 28 -9.61 -10.78 0.55
N TYR A 29 -9.03 -10.17 -0.49
CA TYR A 29 -9.65 -10.06 -1.82
C TYR A 29 -9.89 -11.44 -2.46
N GLY A 30 -8.95 -12.38 -2.29
CA GLY A 30 -9.11 -13.75 -2.79
C GLY A 30 -10.23 -14.53 -2.10
N ARG A 31 -10.60 -14.16 -0.86
CA ARG A 31 -11.73 -14.75 -0.13
C ARG A 31 -13.06 -14.07 -0.48
N GLU A 32 -13.05 -12.74 -0.50
CA GLU A 32 -14.23 -11.92 -0.76
C GLU A 32 -13.83 -10.73 -1.66
N PRO A 33 -13.97 -10.88 -2.99
CA PRO A 33 -13.67 -9.82 -3.93
C PRO A 33 -14.56 -8.60 -3.68
N SER A 34 -13.94 -7.45 -3.45
CA SER A 34 -14.67 -6.19 -3.31
C SER A 34 -13.87 -4.99 -3.82
N PRO A 35 -14.53 -3.98 -4.41
CA PRO A 35 -13.87 -2.74 -4.83
C PRO A 35 -13.16 -2.02 -3.68
N HIS A 36 -13.73 -2.07 -2.47
CA HIS A 36 -13.11 -1.48 -1.28
C HIS A 36 -11.75 -2.12 -0.94
N VAL A 37 -11.65 -3.46 -1.00
CA VAL A 37 -10.38 -4.14 -0.76
C VAL A 37 -9.41 -3.88 -1.92
N ALA A 38 -9.89 -3.83 -3.18
CA ALA A 38 -9.07 -3.43 -4.32
C ALA A 38 -8.44 -2.03 -4.15
N GLY A 39 -9.24 -1.05 -3.70
CA GLY A 39 -8.74 0.29 -3.37
C GLY A 39 -7.71 0.29 -2.23
N SER A 40 -7.91 -0.56 -1.21
CA SER A 40 -6.94 -0.74 -0.12
C SER A 40 -5.60 -1.32 -0.63
N ILE A 41 -5.64 -2.27 -1.56
CA ILE A 41 -4.46 -2.81 -2.24
C ILE A 41 -3.73 -1.72 -3.02
N ALA A 42 -4.46 -0.95 -3.84
CA ALA A 42 -3.89 0.14 -4.64
C ALA A 42 -3.22 1.22 -3.76
N ASN A 43 -3.88 1.63 -2.68
CA ASN A 43 -3.33 2.59 -1.72
C ASN A 43 -2.07 2.06 -1.01
N CYS A 44 -2.03 0.76 -0.69
CA CYS A 44 -0.86 0.13 -0.11
C CYS A 44 0.34 0.14 -1.08
N LEU A 45 0.09 -0.14 -2.36
CA LEU A 45 1.09 -0.06 -3.43
C LEU A 45 1.59 1.37 -3.66
N ASP A 46 0.72 2.38 -3.61
CA ASP A 46 1.11 3.79 -3.70
C ASP A 46 2.07 4.17 -2.56
N LYS A 47 1.73 3.81 -1.31
CA LYS A 47 2.60 4.04 -0.14
C LYS A 47 3.94 3.36 -0.30
N LEU A 48 3.95 2.08 -0.71
CA LEU A 48 5.17 1.30 -0.89
C LEU A 48 6.08 1.92 -1.96
N LEU A 49 5.53 2.29 -3.12
CA LEU A 49 6.28 2.89 -4.23
C LEU A 49 6.85 4.29 -3.91
N SER A 50 6.17 5.04 -3.04
CA SER A 50 6.63 6.34 -2.53
C SER A 50 7.60 6.24 -1.35
N HIS A 51 7.77 5.06 -0.75
CA HIS A 51 8.51 4.92 0.49
C HIS A 51 10.03 5.09 0.26
N PRO A 52 10.72 6.00 0.98
CA PRO A 52 12.13 6.32 0.72
C PRO A 52 13.09 5.14 0.96
N GLN A 53 12.73 4.23 1.88
CA GLN A 53 13.51 3.03 2.18
C GLN A 53 13.14 1.82 1.31
N PHE A 54 12.12 1.92 0.45
CA PHE A 54 11.73 0.83 -0.43
C PHE A 54 12.61 0.82 -1.69
N LYS A 55 13.64 -0.02 -1.68
CA LYS A 55 14.63 -0.17 -2.76
C LYS A 55 14.45 -1.50 -3.50
N ALA A 56 13.29 -1.68 -4.12
CA ALA A 56 13.08 -2.82 -5.01
C ALA A 56 13.90 -2.70 -6.31
N PRO A 57 14.40 -3.82 -6.86
CA PRO A 57 14.95 -3.90 -8.21
C PRO A 57 14.02 -3.28 -9.28
N PRO A 58 14.55 -2.78 -10.41
CA PRO A 58 13.74 -2.11 -11.44
C PRO A 58 12.56 -2.94 -11.98
N ASP A 59 12.77 -4.24 -12.15
CA ASP A 59 11.79 -5.23 -12.59
C ASP A 59 10.67 -5.44 -11.56
N GLU A 60 11.02 -5.56 -10.28
CA GLU A 60 10.05 -5.61 -9.19
C GLU A 60 9.26 -4.29 -9.09
N ARG A 61 9.93 -3.15 -9.18
CA ARG A 61 9.30 -1.82 -9.14
C ARG A 61 8.30 -1.65 -10.29
N CYS A 62 8.62 -2.14 -11.49
CA CYS A 62 7.70 -2.17 -12.62
C CYS A 62 6.49 -3.06 -12.34
N THR A 63 6.69 -4.21 -11.69
CA THR A 63 5.61 -5.12 -11.28
C THR A 63 4.64 -4.43 -10.31
N PHE A 64 5.15 -3.79 -9.25
CA PHE A 64 4.31 -3.05 -8.30
C PHE A 64 3.53 -1.91 -8.96
N LYS A 65 4.12 -1.19 -9.93
CA LYS A 65 3.41 -0.17 -10.72
C LYS A 65 2.27 -0.75 -11.56
N ARG A 66 2.49 -1.89 -12.22
CA ARG A 66 1.45 -2.58 -13.02
C ARG A 66 0.32 -3.08 -12.12
N MET A 67 0.66 -3.72 -11.00
CA MET A 67 -0.31 -4.13 -10.00
C MET A 67 -1.17 -2.95 -9.54
N ARG A 68 -0.54 -1.80 -9.24
CA ARG A 68 -1.27 -0.62 -8.80
C ARG A 68 -2.32 -0.19 -9.82
N ILE A 69 -1.94 -0.10 -11.10
CA ILE A 69 -2.87 0.28 -12.18
C ILE A 69 -4.03 -0.72 -12.26
N TYR A 70 -3.73 -2.02 -12.23
CA TYR A 70 -4.74 -3.08 -12.27
C TYR A 70 -5.74 -2.97 -11.11
N TRP A 71 -5.27 -2.78 -9.89
CA TRP A 71 -6.14 -2.67 -8.71
C TRP A 71 -7.00 -1.40 -8.71
N ARG A 72 -6.52 -0.29 -9.28
CA ARG A 72 -7.33 0.92 -9.52
C ARG A 72 -8.44 0.69 -10.55
N LEU A 73 -8.17 -0.11 -11.58
CA LEU A 73 -9.21 -0.49 -12.54
C LEU A 73 -10.29 -1.33 -11.86
N ILE A 74 -9.91 -2.34 -11.07
CA ILE A 74 -10.89 -3.14 -10.32
C ILE A 74 -11.73 -2.27 -9.38
N GLU A 75 -11.09 -1.39 -8.60
CA GLU A 75 -11.75 -0.46 -7.69
C GLU A 75 -12.85 0.35 -8.39
N THR A 76 -12.60 0.79 -9.62
CA THR A 76 -13.51 1.65 -10.39
C THR A 76 -14.57 0.88 -11.19
N HIS A 77 -14.30 -0.37 -11.60
CA HIS A 77 -15.21 -1.15 -12.43
C HIS A 77 -16.29 -1.93 -11.67
N SER A 78 -16.18 -2.12 -10.36
CA SER A 78 -17.20 -2.85 -9.57
C SER A 78 -18.36 -1.97 -9.05
N GLN A 79 -18.55 -0.77 -9.60
CA GLN A 79 -19.67 0.13 -9.26
C GLN A 79 -20.82 0.13 -10.29
N HIS A 80 -20.80 -0.80 -11.26
CA HIS A 80 -21.84 -0.95 -12.29
C HIS A 80 -22.63 -2.24 -12.14
#